data_AF-A0A5E4NDE8-F1
#
_entry.id   AF-A0A5E4NDE8-F1
#
_cell.length_a   1.000
_cell.length_b   1.000
_cell.length_c   1.000
_cell.angle_alpha   90.00
_cell.angle_beta   90.00
_cell.angle_gamma   90.00
#
_symmetry.space_group_name_H-M   'P 1'
#
loop_
_entity.id
_entity.type
_entity.pdbx_description
1 polymer ?
#
loop_
_entity_poly.entity_id
_entity_poly.type
_entity_poly.pdbx_seq_one_letter_code
_entity_poly.pdbx_strand_id
1 'polypeptide(L)'
;MSTQDTVNIVLLRRIGFFALFNPKTKKVFNCNIYRVCCVLVTFIIECLTVYGMIGLFVETEGKLDNVNLSNLLVYYQVNILCLVEISTFIYRAEDIWHLYKVTGVNFLTNRRSRQHKHILYEYREVSIMATNYLCKFLVLAVSAWILYPQLLNFNTFTGVHDIDITKTKRFYNVFDIRFPVTTRTYNDYYYLFYLIEVFMVTSMGYLFVMFNTMFISFSFVLMAQYEIVANDFASIGDEHTNPDDRKMTVIGAKLKGRIYRLSYEDVLLEYLQR
;
A
#
# COMPACT_ATOMS: atom_id res chain seq x y z
N MET A 1 -0.54 -28.21 -2.89
CA MET A 1 -1.48 -27.36 -2.12
C MET A 1 -2.40 -26.71 -3.15
N SER A 2 -3.66 -27.15 -3.17
CA SER A 2 -4.60 -27.01 -4.29
C SER A 2 -5.11 -25.57 -4.50
N THR A 3 -5.40 -25.27 -5.76
CA THR A 3 -5.74 -24.01 -6.45
C THR A 3 -7.12 -23.40 -6.10
N GLN A 4 -7.56 -23.40 -4.84
CA GLN A 4 -8.86 -22.83 -4.43
C GLN A 4 -8.72 -21.87 -3.24
N ASP A 5 -8.04 -20.76 -3.46
CA ASP A 5 -7.92 -19.71 -2.45
C ASP A 5 -8.56 -18.40 -2.95
N THR A 6 -9.28 -17.76 -2.04
CA THR A 6 -10.19 -16.62 -2.21
C THR A 6 -9.48 -15.30 -2.48
N VAL A 7 -8.28 -15.17 -1.93
CA VAL A 7 -7.47 -13.97 -1.94
C VAL A 7 -6.69 -13.91 -3.26
N ASN A 8 -6.29 -12.72 -3.74
CA ASN A 8 -5.41 -12.55 -4.88
C ASN A 8 -3.99 -13.09 -4.61
N ILE A 9 -3.87 -14.42 -4.45
CA ILE A 9 -2.62 -15.12 -4.12
C ILE A 9 -1.58 -14.88 -5.18
N VAL A 10 -1.96 -14.76 -6.46
CA VAL A 10 -1.00 -14.55 -7.54
C VAL A 10 -0.31 -13.20 -7.36
N LEU A 11 -1.05 -12.14 -7.08
CA LEU A 11 -0.50 -10.82 -6.82
C LEU A 11 0.27 -10.77 -5.49
N LEU A 12 -0.30 -11.32 -4.40
CA LEU A 12 0.38 -11.40 -3.10
C LEU A 12 1.65 -12.27 -3.14
N ARG A 13 1.70 -13.30 -3.99
CA ARG A 13 2.91 -14.10 -4.21
C ARG A 13 3.94 -13.32 -5.02
N ARG A 14 3.49 -12.53 -6.01
CA ARG A 14 4.35 -11.70 -6.86
C ARG A 14 4.96 -10.51 -6.11
N ILE A 15 4.22 -9.91 -5.17
CA ILE A 15 4.68 -8.85 -4.27
C ILE A 15 5.49 -9.45 -3.08
N GLY A 16 5.81 -10.75 -3.08
CA GLY A 16 6.63 -11.37 -2.04
C GLY A 16 5.95 -11.51 -0.67
N PHE A 17 4.70 -11.05 -0.54
CA PHE A 17 3.90 -11.09 0.68
C PHE A 17 3.82 -12.51 1.26
N PHE A 18 3.52 -13.51 0.43
CA PHE A 18 3.47 -14.91 0.89
C PHE A 18 4.77 -15.42 1.52
N ALA A 19 5.92 -14.91 1.09
CA ALA A 19 7.20 -15.29 1.64
C ALA A 19 7.45 -14.70 3.04
N LEU A 20 6.84 -13.54 3.33
CA LEU A 20 6.86 -12.87 4.64
C LEU A 20 6.04 -13.63 5.71
N PHE A 21 4.96 -14.30 5.31
CA PHE A 21 4.00 -14.92 6.25
C PHE A 21 4.07 -16.45 6.36
N ASN A 22 4.54 -17.15 5.32
CA ASN A 22 4.49 -18.61 5.32
C ASN A 22 5.44 -19.22 6.38
N PRO A 23 4.95 -19.97 7.38
CA PRO A 23 5.79 -20.59 8.41
C PRO A 23 6.70 -21.71 7.86
N LYS A 24 6.53 -22.10 6.59
CA LYS A 24 7.33 -23.11 5.88
C LYS A 24 8.37 -22.52 4.91
N THR A 25 8.58 -21.20 4.87
CA THR A 25 9.68 -20.61 4.09
C THR A 25 11.04 -20.94 4.70
N LYS A 26 12.12 -20.76 3.93
CA LYS A 26 13.49 -20.99 4.40
C LYS A 26 13.72 -20.20 5.69
N LYS A 27 13.96 -20.92 6.78
CA LYS A 27 14.33 -20.36 8.07
C LYS A 27 15.84 -20.36 8.17
N VAL A 28 16.40 -19.25 8.62
CA VAL A 28 17.81 -19.16 9.05
C VAL A 28 17.74 -18.78 10.52
N PHE A 29 18.34 -19.60 11.39
CA PHE A 29 18.24 -19.47 12.85
C PHE A 29 16.79 -19.43 13.39
N ASN A 30 15.88 -20.26 12.88
CA ASN A 30 14.43 -20.23 13.20
C ASN A 30 13.67 -18.94 12.82
N CYS A 31 14.34 -17.94 12.27
CA CYS A 31 13.73 -16.71 11.79
C CYS A 31 13.39 -16.80 10.29
N ASN A 32 12.24 -16.24 9.90
CA ASN A 32 11.89 -16.09 8.49
C ASN A 32 12.79 -15.02 7.85
N ILE A 33 13.63 -15.42 6.89
CA ILE A 33 14.61 -14.54 6.21
C ILE A 33 13.93 -13.29 5.63
N TYR A 34 12.72 -13.43 5.06
CA TYR A 34 12.00 -12.31 4.47
C TYR A 34 11.57 -11.28 5.52
N ARG A 35 11.19 -11.72 6.73
CA ARG A 35 10.88 -10.81 7.84
C ARG A 35 12.12 -10.08 8.33
N VAL A 36 13.23 -10.81 8.47
CA VAL A 36 14.51 -10.22 8.87
C VAL A 36 14.98 -9.18 7.85
N CYS A 37 14.93 -9.50 6.55
CA CYS A 37 15.27 -8.53 5.50
C CYS A 37 14.35 -7.30 5.52
N CYS A 38 13.04 -7.49 5.70
CA CYS A 38 12.09 -6.39 5.80
C CYS A 38 12.42 -5.46 6.97
N VAL A 39 12.66 -6.03 8.16
CA VAL A 39 13.08 -5.29 9.36
C VAL A 39 14.40 -4.55 9.13
N LEU A 40 15.39 -5.20 8.52
CA LEU A 40 16.68 -4.59 8.23
C LEU A 40 16.55 -3.40 7.25
N VAL A 41 15.78 -3.56 6.18
CA VAL A 41 15.55 -2.47 5.21
C VAL A 41 14.85 -1.30 5.88
N THR A 42 13.79 -1.55 6.66
CA THR A 42 13.11 -0.50 7.41
C THR A 42 14.04 0.17 8.40
N PHE A 43 14.85 -0.59 9.14
CA PHE A 43 15.82 -0.04 10.07
C PHE A 43 16.84 0.89 9.39
N ILE A 44 17.36 0.49 8.22
CA ILE A 44 18.28 1.32 7.43
C ILE A 44 17.58 2.63 6.99
N ILE A 45 16.34 2.55 6.50
CA ILE A 45 15.56 3.73 6.11
C ILE A 45 15.37 4.66 7.31
N GLU A 46 15.05 4.13 8.50
CA GLU A 46 14.90 4.94 9.70
C GLU A 46 16.19 5.61 10.15
N CYS A 47 17.32 4.91 10.08
CA CYS A 47 18.61 5.54 10.35
C CYS A 47 18.88 6.72 9.39
N LEU A 48 18.55 6.56 8.10
CA LEU A 48 18.70 7.62 7.10
C LEU A 48 17.72 8.78 7.34
N THR A 49 16.47 8.50 7.70
CA THR A 49 15.45 9.49 8.08
C THR A 49 15.90 10.30 9.29
N VAL A 50 16.38 9.64 10.35
CA VAL A 50 16.89 10.31 11.56
C VAL A 50 18.13 11.15 11.24
N TYR A 51 19.04 10.63 10.42
CA TYR A 51 20.21 11.39 9.96
C TYR A 51 19.81 12.64 9.16
N GLY A 52 18.79 12.54 8.31
CA GLY A 52 18.19 13.66 7.59
C GLY A 52 17.47 14.67 8.51
N MET A 53 16.82 14.20 9.57
CA MET A 53 16.18 15.07 10.57
C MET A 53 17.18 15.93 11.33
N ILE A 54 18.38 15.42 11.61
CA ILE A 54 19.41 16.18 12.32
C ILE A 54 19.75 17.48 11.60
N GLY A 55 19.78 17.51 10.26
CA GLY A 55 20.05 18.74 9.53
C GLY A 55 18.89 19.75 9.47
N LEU A 56 17.73 19.46 10.06
CA LEU A 56 16.75 20.49 10.43
C LEU A 56 17.19 21.32 11.63
N PHE A 57 17.96 20.72 12.55
CA PHE A 57 18.44 21.36 13.78
C PHE A 57 19.82 21.99 13.61
N VAL A 58 20.55 21.63 12.56
CA VAL A 58 21.83 22.26 12.21
C VAL A 58 21.57 23.46 11.29
N GLU A 59 22.14 24.61 11.64
CA GLU A 59 22.15 25.77 10.75
C GLU A 59 22.83 25.40 9.44
N THR A 60 22.03 25.29 8.38
CA THR A 60 22.47 25.02 7.02
C THR A 60 22.37 26.32 6.22
N GLU A 61 23.32 26.56 5.31
CA GLU A 61 23.48 27.82 4.56
C GLU A 61 22.26 28.19 3.68
N GLY A 62 21.30 27.26 3.50
CA GLY A 62 20.10 27.45 2.69
C GLY A 62 18.83 27.73 3.52
N LYS A 63 18.10 28.80 3.18
CA LYS A 63 16.73 29.03 3.67
C LYS A 63 15.80 27.92 3.18
N LEU A 64 14.98 27.38 4.08
CA LEU A 64 13.95 26.41 3.72
C LEU A 64 12.75 27.17 3.16
N ASP A 65 12.41 26.93 1.90
CA ASP A 65 11.18 27.45 1.33
C ASP A 65 9.96 26.69 1.89
N ASN A 66 8.80 27.32 1.91
CA ASN A 66 7.56 26.74 2.41
C ASN A 66 7.18 25.46 1.63
N VAL A 67 7.50 25.41 0.34
CA VAL A 67 7.27 24.23 -0.51
C VAL A 67 8.17 23.05 -0.11
N ASN A 68 9.44 23.32 0.21
CA ASN A 68 10.36 22.26 0.64
C ASN A 68 10.00 21.76 2.05
N LEU A 69 9.60 22.67 2.94
CA LEU A 69 9.11 22.30 4.26
C LEU A 69 7.85 21.42 4.18
N SER A 70 6.88 21.78 3.33
CA SER A 70 5.66 20.98 3.17
C SER A 70 5.95 19.60 2.59
N ASN A 71 6.85 19.49 1.59
CA ASN A 71 7.27 18.20 1.05
C ASN A 71 7.92 17.31 2.11
N LEU A 72 8.82 17.90 2.92
CA LEU A 72 9.50 17.19 4.01
C LEU A 72 8.51 16.72 5.10
N LEU A 73 7.50 17.54 5.43
CA LEU A 73 6.43 17.15 6.37
C LEU A 73 5.60 15.99 5.83
N VAL A 74 5.22 16.02 4.55
CA VAL A 74 4.50 14.91 3.90
C VAL A 74 5.34 13.64 3.93
N TYR A 75 6.64 13.75 3.63
CA TYR A 75 7.57 12.62 3.73
C TYR A 75 7.56 11.99 5.12
N TYR A 76 7.73 12.78 6.19
CA TYR A 76 7.74 12.24 7.56
C TYR A 76 6.40 11.64 7.97
N GLN A 77 5.28 12.24 7.57
CA GLN A 77 3.95 11.68 7.84
C GLN A 77 3.77 10.31 7.18
N VAL A 78 4.15 10.19 5.90
CA VAL A 78 4.09 8.92 5.16
C VAL A 78 5.04 7.88 5.76
N ASN A 79 6.25 8.30 6.16
CA ASN A 79 7.22 7.42 6.81
C ASN A 79 6.69 6.87 8.15
N ILE A 80 6.13 7.73 9.02
CA ILE A 80 5.52 7.31 10.28
C ILE A 80 4.36 6.34 10.04
N LEU A 81 3.51 6.61 9.04
CA LEU A 81 2.41 5.70 8.68
C LEU A 81 2.95 4.31 8.27
N CYS A 82 3.96 4.28 7.39
CA CYS A 82 4.60 3.03 6.97
C CYS A 82 5.21 2.27 8.15
N LEU A 83 5.79 2.97 9.13
CA LEU A 83 6.34 2.37 10.35
C LEU A 83 5.26 1.75 11.24
N VAL A 84 4.14 2.45 11.41
CA VAL A 84 3.01 1.94 12.19
C VAL A 84 2.44 0.70 11.51
N GLU A 85 2.26 0.72 10.19
CA GLU A 85 1.79 -0.43 9.42
C GLU A 85 2.74 -1.62 9.61
N ILE A 86 4.02 -1.49 9.25
CA ILE A 86 4.97 -2.61 9.33
C ILE A 86 5.12 -3.15 10.75
N SER A 87 5.14 -2.28 11.77
CA SER A 87 5.25 -2.70 13.16
C SER A 87 4.01 -3.48 13.60
N THR A 88 2.82 -2.99 13.24
CA THR A 88 1.55 -3.70 13.50
C THR A 88 1.52 -5.05 12.80
N PHE A 89 2.00 -5.10 11.56
CA PHE A 89 2.07 -6.31 10.76
C PHE A 89 3.02 -7.36 11.32
N ILE A 90 4.20 -6.94 11.78
CA ILE A 90 5.17 -7.85 12.40
C ILE A 90 4.65 -8.35 13.75
N TYR A 91 4.11 -7.46 14.58
CA TYR A 91 3.61 -7.81 15.91
C TYR A 91 2.41 -8.76 15.85
N ARG A 92 1.48 -8.55 14.92
CA ARG A 92 0.27 -9.38 14.74
C ARG A 92 0.39 -10.42 13.64
N ALA A 93 1.61 -10.77 13.23
CA ALA A 93 1.84 -11.63 12.07
C ALA A 93 1.19 -13.02 12.21
N GLU A 94 1.11 -13.56 13.43
CA GLU A 94 0.46 -14.85 13.70
C GLU A 94 -1.07 -14.76 13.60
N ASP A 95 -1.68 -13.73 14.18
CA ASP A 95 -3.12 -13.48 14.10
C ASP A 95 -3.56 -13.26 12.66
N ILE A 96 -2.77 -12.49 11.89
CA ILE A 96 -3.00 -12.25 10.46
C ILE A 96 -2.92 -13.55 9.67
N TRP A 97 -1.97 -14.42 10.01
CA TRP A 97 -1.86 -15.73 9.38
C TRP A 97 -3.04 -16.65 9.74
N HIS A 98 -3.54 -16.57 10.97
CA HIS A 98 -4.73 -17.28 11.39
C HIS A 98 -5.97 -16.76 10.65
N LEU A 99 -6.15 -15.44 10.56
CA LEU A 99 -7.20 -14.79 9.80
C LEU A 99 -7.18 -15.25 8.34
N TYR A 100 -5.99 -15.28 7.73
CA TYR A 100 -5.79 -15.79 6.37
C TYR A 100 -6.28 -17.24 6.19
N LYS A 101 -6.05 -18.12 7.17
CA LYS A 101 -6.54 -19.50 7.12
C LYS A 101 -8.06 -19.57 7.23
N VAL A 102 -8.66 -18.76 8.09
CA VAL A 102 -10.12 -18.71 8.30
C VAL A 102 -10.84 -18.11 7.10
N THR A 103 -10.21 -17.17 6.38
CA THR A 103 -10.77 -16.57 5.16
C THR A 103 -10.63 -17.45 3.90
N GLY A 104 -10.02 -18.63 4.02
CA GLY A 104 -9.95 -19.60 2.94
C GLY A 104 -11.33 -20.13 2.53
N VAL A 105 -11.50 -20.41 1.23
CA VAL A 105 -12.74 -20.95 0.63
C VAL A 105 -13.26 -22.20 1.38
N ASN A 106 -12.35 -22.90 2.05
CA ASN A 106 -12.64 -24.09 2.84
C ASN A 106 -13.47 -23.84 4.11
N PHE A 107 -13.64 -22.61 4.60
CA PHE A 107 -14.53 -22.34 5.74
C PHE A 107 -16.02 -22.34 5.32
N LEU A 108 -16.31 -22.03 4.06
CA LEU A 108 -17.67 -22.02 3.49
C LEU A 108 -18.12 -23.42 3.01
N THR A 109 -17.61 -24.50 3.63
CA THR A 109 -17.86 -25.89 3.20
C THR A 109 -19.28 -26.39 3.40
N ASN A 110 -20.16 -25.64 4.07
CA ASN A 110 -21.53 -26.09 4.29
C ASN A 110 -22.30 -26.22 2.98
N ARG A 111 -23.20 -27.21 2.88
CA ARG A 111 -23.85 -27.60 1.61
C ARG A 111 -24.69 -26.46 1.00
N ARG A 112 -25.29 -25.59 1.84
CA ARG A 112 -25.99 -24.35 1.44
C ARG A 112 -25.02 -23.27 0.94
N SER A 113 -23.95 -23.03 1.69
CA SER A 113 -22.94 -22.00 1.36
C SER A 113 -22.19 -22.26 0.03
N ARG A 114 -22.14 -23.53 -0.42
CA ARG A 114 -21.63 -23.88 -1.77
C ARG A 114 -22.43 -23.25 -2.92
N GLN A 115 -23.72 -22.93 -2.74
CA GLN A 115 -24.55 -22.31 -3.78
C GLN A 115 -24.20 -20.83 -3.99
N HIS A 116 -23.65 -20.17 -2.97
CA HIS A 116 -23.27 -18.75 -3.00
C HIS A 116 -21.81 -18.49 -3.40
N LYS A 117 -21.09 -19.51 -3.92
CA LYS A 117 -19.70 -19.36 -4.38
C LYS A 117 -19.50 -18.30 -5.46
N HIS A 118 -20.52 -18.02 -6.27
CA HIS A 118 -20.44 -17.02 -7.34
C HIS A 118 -20.19 -15.60 -6.78
N ILE A 119 -20.79 -15.27 -5.62
CA ILE A 119 -20.58 -13.98 -4.91
C ILE A 119 -19.10 -13.83 -4.57
N LEU A 120 -18.48 -14.90 -4.07
CA LEU A 120 -17.07 -14.90 -3.71
C LEU A 120 -16.13 -14.65 -4.91
N TYR A 121 -16.47 -15.19 -6.08
CA TYR A 121 -15.71 -14.95 -7.32
C TYR A 121 -15.86 -13.51 -7.81
N GLU A 122 -17.07 -12.94 -7.71
CA GLU A 122 -17.33 -11.56 -8.13
C GLU A 122 -16.56 -10.55 -7.28
N TYR A 123 -16.62 -10.66 -5.95
CA TYR A 123 -15.82 -9.81 -5.05
C TYR A 123 -14.31 -9.99 -5.26
N ARG A 124 -13.87 -11.19 -5.64
CA ARG A 124 -12.47 -11.45 -5.97
C ARG A 124 -12.05 -10.72 -7.25
N GLU A 125 -12.86 -10.72 -8.30
CA GLU A 125 -12.56 -9.99 -9.54
C GLU A 125 -12.45 -8.48 -9.27
N VAL A 126 -13.38 -7.92 -8.51
CA VAL A 126 -13.33 -6.50 -8.10
C VAL A 126 -12.09 -6.21 -7.25
N SER A 127 -11.75 -7.08 -6.30
CA SER A 127 -10.53 -6.95 -5.48
C SER A 127 -9.26 -6.97 -6.33
N ILE A 128 -9.17 -7.88 -7.31
CA ILE A 128 -8.04 -7.94 -8.25
C ILE A 128 -7.97 -6.66 -9.08
N MET A 129 -9.10 -6.16 -9.56
CA MET A 129 -9.15 -4.92 -10.33
C MET A 129 -8.68 -3.72 -9.50
N ALA A 130 -9.21 -3.56 -8.29
CA ALA A 130 -8.86 -2.48 -7.37
C ALA A 130 -7.37 -2.50 -6.98
N THR A 131 -6.85 -3.67 -6.62
CA THR A 131 -5.43 -3.81 -6.24
C THR A 131 -4.49 -3.57 -7.42
N ASN A 132 -4.84 -4.01 -8.63
CA ASN A 132 -4.06 -3.72 -9.84
C ASN A 132 -4.06 -2.22 -10.17
N TYR A 133 -5.21 -1.55 -10.04
CA TYR A 133 -5.31 -0.11 -10.27
C TYR A 133 -4.44 0.67 -9.28
N LEU A 134 -4.53 0.34 -7.99
CA LEU A 134 -3.70 0.93 -6.95
C LEU A 134 -2.21 0.75 -7.24
N CYS A 135 -1.78 -0.45 -7.63
CA CYS A 135 -0.39 -0.73 -7.98
C CYS A 135 0.09 0.14 -9.15
N LYS A 136 -0.70 0.24 -10.23
CA LYS A 136 -0.34 1.05 -11.41
C LYS A 136 -0.24 2.53 -11.06
N PHE A 137 -1.23 3.04 -10.33
CA PHE A 137 -1.24 4.43 -9.88
C PHE A 137 -0.01 4.77 -9.05
N LEU A 138 0.34 3.93 -8.08
CA LEU A 138 1.50 4.16 -7.21
C LEU A 138 2.83 4.08 -7.97
N VAL A 139 2.97 3.15 -8.91
CA VAL A 139 4.19 3.07 -9.75
C VAL A 139 4.33 4.34 -10.60
N LEU A 140 3.24 4.83 -11.19
CA LEU A 140 3.26 6.09 -11.94
C LEU A 140 3.57 7.29 -11.04
N ALA A 141 2.96 7.37 -9.86
CA ALA A 141 3.22 8.46 -8.91
C ALA A 141 4.68 8.48 -8.45
N VAL A 142 5.23 7.33 -8.03
CA VAL A 142 6.63 7.22 -7.58
C VAL A 142 7.60 7.53 -8.72
N SER A 143 7.37 7.03 -9.93
CA SER A 143 8.22 7.35 -11.08
C SER A 143 8.20 8.84 -11.43
N ALA A 144 7.02 9.47 -11.42
CA ALA A 144 6.91 10.92 -11.61
C ALA A 144 7.67 11.70 -10.52
N TRP A 145 7.58 11.25 -9.27
CA TRP A 145 8.27 11.88 -8.13
C TRP A 145 9.79 11.80 -8.24
N ILE A 146 10.31 10.66 -8.69
CA ILE A 146 11.75 10.43 -8.93
C ILE A 146 12.28 11.31 -10.07
N LEU A 147 11.48 11.49 -11.14
CA LEU A 147 11.86 12.24 -12.34
C LEU A 147 11.75 13.76 -12.15
N TYR A 148 10.83 14.24 -11.32
CA TYR A 148 10.61 15.67 -11.07
C TYR A 148 11.89 16.47 -10.75
N PRO A 149 12.75 16.08 -9.78
CA PRO A 149 13.98 16.83 -9.48
C PRO A 149 14.99 16.83 -10.64
N GLN A 150 15.00 15.78 -11.48
CA GLN A 150 15.86 15.73 -12.66
C GLN A 150 15.47 16.80 -13.69
N LEU A 151 14.16 17.02 -13.86
CA LEU A 151 13.65 18.09 -14.72
C LEU A 151 14.00 19.48 -14.17
N LEU A 152 13.89 19.68 -12.85
CA LEU A 152 14.22 20.96 -12.22
C LEU A 152 15.71 21.31 -12.33
N ASN A 153 16.60 20.30 -12.21
CA ASN A 153 18.04 20.52 -12.29
C ASN A 153 18.59 20.50 -13.73
N PHE A 154 17.77 20.16 -14.74
CA PHE A 154 18.21 19.99 -16.13
C PHE A 154 18.93 21.24 -16.68
N ASN A 155 18.37 22.42 -16.44
CA ASN A 155 18.96 23.70 -16.88
C ASN A 155 20.28 24.03 -16.16
N THR A 156 20.45 23.54 -14.94
CA THR A 156 21.65 23.75 -14.14
C THR A 156 22.77 22.78 -14.56
N PHE A 157 22.43 21.55 -14.90
CA PHE A 157 23.39 20.56 -15.42
C PHE A 157 23.83 20.82 -16.86
N THR A 158 22.96 21.44 -17.68
CA THR A 158 23.29 21.79 -19.09
C THR A 158 24.13 23.05 -19.23
N GLY A 159 24.54 23.68 -18.12
CA GLY A 159 25.50 24.80 -18.12
C GLY A 159 24.93 26.12 -18.63
N VAL A 160 23.60 26.26 -18.68
CA VAL A 160 22.93 27.51 -19.11
C VAL A 160 23.04 28.62 -18.04
N HIS A 161 23.43 28.26 -16.81
CA HIS A 161 23.65 29.17 -15.69
C HIS A 161 25.09 29.14 -15.17
N ASP A 162 25.57 30.31 -14.72
CA ASP A 162 26.92 30.57 -14.21
C ASP A 162 27.40 29.55 -13.16
N ILE A 163 28.68 29.19 -13.26
CA ILE A 163 29.39 28.24 -12.39
C ILE A 163 29.30 28.64 -10.91
N ASP A 164 29.13 29.93 -10.60
CA ASP A 164 29.00 30.41 -9.20
C ASP A 164 27.63 30.12 -8.55
N ILE A 165 26.57 29.88 -9.33
CA ILE A 165 25.25 29.50 -8.79
C ILE A 165 25.29 28.07 -8.22
N THR A 166 26.08 27.19 -8.82
CA THR A 166 26.26 25.81 -8.33
C THR A 166 26.99 25.70 -6.99
N LYS A 167 27.68 26.77 -6.56
CA LYS A 167 28.36 26.83 -5.25
C LYS A 167 27.48 27.40 -4.14
N THR A 168 26.42 28.14 -4.50
CA THR A 168 25.58 28.88 -3.54
C THR A 168 24.20 28.27 -3.35
N LYS A 169 23.70 27.47 -4.31
CA LYS A 169 22.39 26.81 -4.23
C LYS A 169 22.52 25.29 -4.28
N ARG A 170 21.80 24.61 -3.38
CA ARG A 170 21.68 23.16 -3.32
C ARG A 170 20.82 22.62 -4.48
N PHE A 171 21.23 21.52 -5.10
CA PHE A 171 20.42 20.86 -6.14
C PHE A 171 19.14 20.23 -5.56
N TYR A 172 18.06 20.28 -6.33
CA TYR A 172 16.79 19.65 -5.95
C TYR A 172 16.93 18.12 -5.93
N ASN A 173 16.29 17.47 -4.96
CA ASN A 173 16.26 16.02 -4.82
C ASN A 173 14.82 15.54 -4.58
N VAL A 174 14.61 14.23 -4.50
CA VAL A 174 13.28 13.58 -4.45
C VAL A 174 12.43 14.11 -3.28
N PHE A 175 13.01 14.16 -2.09
CA PHE A 175 12.42 14.72 -0.87
C PHE A 175 13.16 15.97 -0.38
N ASP A 176 14.35 16.23 -0.92
CA ASP A 176 15.22 17.33 -0.52
C ASP A 176 15.59 17.25 0.98
N ILE A 177 16.00 16.06 1.43
CA ILE A 177 16.30 15.79 2.83
C ILE A 177 17.53 16.57 3.27
N ARG A 178 17.43 17.29 4.38
CA ARG A 178 18.52 18.09 4.94
C ARG A 178 19.55 17.23 5.66
N PHE A 179 20.38 16.54 4.92
CA PHE A 179 21.58 15.94 5.50
C PHE A 179 22.49 17.02 6.11
N PRO A 180 23.11 16.78 7.28
CA PRO A 180 23.95 17.74 7.99
C PRO A 180 25.34 17.87 7.32
N VAL A 181 25.35 18.35 6.08
CA VAL A 181 26.54 18.56 5.25
C VAL A 181 26.48 19.94 4.61
N THR A 182 27.64 20.50 4.23
CA THR A 182 27.68 21.79 3.53
C THR A 182 27.05 21.71 2.14
N THR A 183 26.56 22.84 1.63
CA THR A 183 25.96 22.93 0.28
C THR A 183 26.92 22.40 -0.80
N ARG A 184 28.20 22.75 -0.66
CA ARG A 184 29.26 22.30 -1.57
C ARG A 184 29.43 20.79 -1.54
N THR A 185 29.57 20.21 -0.35
CA THR A 185 29.70 18.74 -0.20
C THR A 185 28.47 18.01 -0.73
N TYR A 186 27.27 18.55 -0.50
CA TYR A 186 26.04 17.97 -1.03
C TYR A 186 26.05 17.94 -2.57
N ASN A 187 26.41 19.05 -3.21
CA ASN A 187 26.43 19.17 -4.66
C ASN A 187 27.55 18.31 -5.29
N ASP A 188 28.73 18.25 -4.67
CA ASP A 188 29.86 17.41 -5.13
C ASP A 188 29.48 15.92 -5.13
N TYR A 189 28.67 15.48 -4.16
CA TYR A 189 28.18 14.09 -4.03
C TYR A 189 26.70 13.94 -4.38
N TYR A 190 26.15 14.80 -5.25
CA TYR A 190 24.72 14.87 -5.55
C TYR A 190 24.11 13.50 -5.89
N TYR A 191 24.74 12.74 -6.78
CA TYR A 191 24.22 11.44 -7.21
C TYR A 191 24.11 10.42 -6.07
N LEU A 192 24.99 10.50 -5.07
CA LEU A 192 24.92 9.64 -3.90
C LEU A 192 23.67 9.95 -3.06
N PHE A 193 23.45 11.23 -2.75
CA PHE A 193 22.27 11.67 -2.02
C PHE A 193 20.97 11.42 -2.80
N TYR A 194 21.01 11.58 -4.13
CA TYR A 194 19.89 11.24 -5.00
C TYR A 194 19.55 9.75 -4.94
N LEU A 195 20.55 8.86 -5.09
CA LEU A 195 20.35 7.41 -5.00
C LEU A 195 19.81 6.98 -3.63
N ILE A 196 20.28 7.61 -2.54
CA ILE A 196 19.78 7.36 -1.19
C ILE A 196 18.29 7.72 -1.09
N GLU A 197 17.87 8.90 -1.57
CA GLU A 197 16.46 9.31 -1.55
C GLU A 197 15.59 8.46 -2.49
N VAL A 198 16.10 8.07 -3.66
CA VAL A 198 15.43 7.13 -4.58
C VAL A 198 15.22 5.76 -3.91
N PHE A 199 16.22 5.26 -3.18
CA PHE A 199 16.11 4.02 -2.43
C PHE A 199 15.03 4.12 -1.34
N MET A 200 14.97 5.24 -0.62
CA MET A 200 13.95 5.49 0.41
C MET A 200 12.53 5.55 -0.19
N VAL A 201 12.28 6.37 -1.23
CA VAL A 201 10.94 6.48 -1.84
C VAL A 201 10.47 5.15 -2.43
N THR A 202 11.37 4.42 -3.09
CA THR A 202 11.02 3.15 -3.73
C THR A 202 10.70 2.08 -2.68
N SER A 203 11.45 2.04 -1.59
CA SER A 203 11.22 1.10 -0.49
C SER A 203 9.94 1.41 0.26
N MET A 204 9.66 2.69 0.57
CA MET A 204 8.40 3.11 1.18
C MET A 204 7.21 2.81 0.27
N GLY A 205 7.30 3.15 -1.02
CA GLY A 205 6.27 2.85 -2.00
C GLY A 205 5.99 1.36 -2.11
N TYR A 206 7.02 0.52 -2.07
CA TYR A 206 6.87 -0.93 -2.05
C TYR A 206 6.13 -1.43 -0.79
N LEU A 207 6.52 -0.97 0.40
CA LEU A 207 5.86 -1.34 1.65
C LEU A 207 4.39 -0.91 1.66
N PHE A 208 4.11 0.32 1.19
CA PHE A 208 2.76 0.85 1.08
C PHE A 208 1.89 0.01 0.15
N VAL A 209 2.37 -0.31 -1.05
CA VAL A 209 1.67 -1.21 -2.00
C VAL A 209 1.38 -2.55 -1.36
N MET A 210 2.39 -3.13 -0.69
CA MET A 210 2.29 -4.45 -0.07
C MET A 210 1.18 -4.50 0.98
N PHE A 211 1.14 -3.54 1.90
CA PHE A 211 0.15 -3.52 2.98
C PHE A 211 -1.25 -3.14 2.51
N ASN A 212 -1.36 -2.12 1.66
CA ASN A 212 -2.67 -1.69 1.15
C ASN A 212 -3.32 -2.76 0.26
N THR A 213 -2.54 -3.42 -0.60
CA THR A 213 -3.04 -4.53 -1.42
C THR A 213 -3.62 -5.65 -0.55
N MET A 214 -2.92 -5.96 0.54
CA MET A 214 -3.38 -6.96 1.48
C MET A 214 -4.66 -6.50 2.19
N PHE A 215 -4.67 -5.30 2.76
CA PHE A 215 -5.84 -4.77 3.48
C PHE A 215 -7.09 -4.78 2.60
N ILE A 216 -6.99 -4.23 1.38
CA ILE A 216 -8.06 -4.26 0.38
C ILE A 216 -8.53 -5.70 0.13
N SER A 217 -7.60 -6.63 -0.10
CA SER A 217 -7.95 -8.04 -0.35
C SER A 217 -8.73 -8.67 0.82
N PHE A 218 -8.34 -8.41 2.07
CA PHE A 218 -9.07 -8.90 3.23
C PHE A 218 -10.44 -8.26 3.37
N SER A 219 -10.56 -6.95 3.13
CA SER A 219 -11.84 -6.24 3.18
C SER A 219 -12.84 -6.85 2.19
N PHE A 220 -12.43 -7.13 0.96
CA PHE A 220 -13.30 -7.77 -0.04
C PHE A 220 -13.73 -9.18 0.36
N VAL A 221 -12.83 -9.98 0.95
CA VAL A 221 -13.20 -11.31 1.43
C VAL A 221 -14.17 -11.25 2.61
N LEU A 222 -13.95 -10.35 3.56
CA LEU A 222 -14.86 -10.16 4.70
C LEU A 222 -16.24 -9.67 4.25
N MET A 223 -16.30 -8.74 3.29
CA MET A 223 -17.57 -8.29 2.69
C MET A 223 -18.32 -9.46 2.02
N ALA A 224 -17.63 -10.26 1.22
CA ALA A 224 -18.24 -11.42 0.56
C ALA A 224 -18.75 -12.46 1.59
N GLN A 225 -17.97 -12.74 2.65
CA GLN A 225 -18.39 -13.65 3.71
C GLN A 225 -19.60 -13.13 4.48
N TYR A 226 -19.62 -11.83 4.79
CA TYR A 226 -20.76 -11.19 5.46
C TYR A 226 -22.04 -11.27 4.60
N GLU A 227 -21.93 -11.04 3.29
CA GLU A 227 -23.05 -11.16 2.36
C GLU A 227 -23.59 -12.59 2.27
N ILE A 228 -22.70 -13.59 2.22
CA ILE A 228 -23.12 -15.01 2.23
C ILE A 228 -23.87 -15.34 3.51
N VAL A 229 -23.36 -14.92 4.67
CA VAL A 229 -24.02 -15.15 5.97
C VAL A 229 -25.38 -14.44 6.03
N ALA A 230 -25.47 -13.19 5.56
CA ALA A 230 -26.72 -12.45 5.52
C ALA A 230 -27.77 -13.13 4.62
N ASN A 231 -27.36 -13.64 3.46
CA ASN A 231 -28.23 -14.39 2.55
C ASN A 231 -28.70 -15.72 3.18
N ASP A 232 -27.80 -16.45 3.84
CA ASP A 232 -28.17 -17.69 4.54
C ASP A 232 -29.17 -17.42 5.69
N PHE A 233 -28.99 -16.33 6.46
CA PHE A 233 -29.97 -15.93 7.49
C PHE A 233 -31.33 -15.50 6.93
N ALA A 234 -31.35 -14.75 5.83
CA ALA A 234 -32.59 -14.38 5.15
C ALA A 234 -33.35 -15.62 4.67
N SER A 235 -32.65 -16.63 4.15
CA SER A 235 -33.26 -17.88 3.69
C SER A 235 -33.90 -18.72 4.81
N ILE A 236 -33.44 -18.58 6.06
CA ILE A 236 -34.02 -19.26 7.23
C ILE A 236 -35.27 -18.51 7.71
N GLY A 237 -35.27 -17.17 7.66
CA GLY A 237 -36.47 -16.37 7.93
C GLY A 237 -37.60 -16.59 6.93
N ASP A 238 -37.26 -16.93 5.67
CA ASP A 238 -38.23 -17.21 4.60
C ASP A 238 -39.06 -18.51 4.82
N GLU A 239 -38.57 -19.45 5.64
CA GLU A 239 -39.32 -20.66 6.02
C GLU A 239 -40.46 -20.39 7.03
N HIS A 240 -40.50 -19.21 7.64
CA HIS A 240 -41.49 -18.85 8.68
C HIS A 240 -42.37 -17.62 8.36
N THR A 241 -42.24 -17.02 7.17
CA THR A 241 -42.94 -15.76 6.85
C THR A 241 -43.87 -15.86 5.62
N ASN A 242 -45.02 -15.20 5.70
CA ASN A 242 -46.11 -15.17 4.71
C ASN A 242 -45.61 -14.67 3.33
N PRO A 243 -46.14 -15.15 2.18
CA PRO A 243 -45.57 -14.91 0.84
C PRO A 243 -45.50 -13.44 0.39
N ASP A 244 -46.29 -12.54 0.99
CA ASP A 244 -46.31 -11.11 0.62
C ASP A 244 -45.20 -10.30 1.32
N ASP A 245 -44.85 -10.60 2.58
CA ASP A 245 -43.68 -10.03 3.27
C ASP A 245 -42.35 -10.51 2.65
N ARG A 246 -42.41 -11.66 1.97
CA ARG A 246 -41.31 -12.32 1.27
C ARG A 246 -40.74 -11.48 0.11
N LYS A 247 -41.59 -10.76 -0.62
CA LYS A 247 -41.11 -9.92 -1.74
C LYS A 247 -40.42 -8.65 -1.25
N MET A 248 -40.90 -8.04 -0.18
CA MET A 248 -40.44 -6.72 0.27
C MET A 248 -39.06 -6.80 0.92
N THR A 249 -38.79 -7.87 1.68
CA THR A 249 -37.52 -8.08 2.39
C THR A 249 -36.36 -8.49 1.45
N VAL A 250 -36.64 -9.36 0.48
CA VAL A 250 -35.66 -9.75 -0.56
C VAL A 250 -35.34 -8.58 -1.49
N ILE A 251 -36.34 -7.77 -1.86
CA ILE A 251 -36.14 -6.54 -2.63
C ILE A 251 -35.30 -5.55 -1.81
N GLY A 252 -35.56 -5.38 -0.51
CA GLY A 252 -34.79 -4.51 0.38
C GLY A 252 -33.32 -4.92 0.53
N ALA A 253 -33.02 -6.20 0.71
CA ALA A 253 -31.65 -6.71 0.81
C ALA A 253 -30.90 -6.62 -0.54
N LYS A 254 -31.58 -6.96 -1.66
CA LYS A 254 -31.01 -6.76 -3.01
C LYS A 254 -30.80 -5.29 -3.34
N LEU A 255 -31.69 -4.40 -2.93
CA LEU A 255 -31.53 -2.96 -3.10
C LEU A 255 -30.38 -2.43 -2.25
N LYS A 256 -30.22 -2.88 -1.01
CA LYS A 256 -29.10 -2.45 -0.17
C LYS A 256 -27.76 -2.90 -0.75
N GLY A 257 -27.66 -4.15 -1.19
CA GLY A 257 -26.49 -4.66 -1.92
C GLY A 257 -26.24 -3.94 -3.25
N ARG A 258 -27.30 -3.63 -4.03
CA ARG A 258 -27.20 -2.81 -5.25
C ARG A 258 -26.83 -1.37 -4.99
N ILE A 259 -27.27 -0.75 -3.89
CA ILE A 259 -26.94 0.63 -3.52
C ILE A 259 -25.45 0.71 -3.14
N TYR A 260 -24.93 -0.27 -2.40
CA TYR A 260 -23.48 -0.35 -2.14
C TYR A 260 -22.67 -0.62 -3.41
N ARG A 261 -23.20 -1.42 -4.36
CA ARG A 261 -22.55 -1.67 -5.64
C ARG A 261 -22.57 -0.44 -6.57
N LEU A 262 -23.72 0.24 -6.70
CA LEU A 262 -23.89 1.46 -7.49
C LEU A 262 -23.06 2.61 -6.92
N SER A 263 -23.05 2.79 -5.59
CA SER A 263 -22.21 3.81 -4.95
C SER A 263 -20.71 3.57 -5.17
N TYR A 264 -20.27 2.34 -5.45
CA TYR A 264 -18.87 2.03 -5.73
C TYR A 264 -18.55 2.11 -7.22
N GLU A 265 -19.46 1.65 -8.09
CA GLU A 265 -19.34 1.77 -9.55
C GLU A 265 -19.45 3.22 -10.02
N ASP A 266 -20.33 4.03 -9.43
CA ASP A 266 -20.46 5.46 -9.73
C ASP A 266 -19.20 6.23 -9.32
N VAL A 267 -18.61 5.91 -8.16
CA VAL A 267 -17.32 6.46 -7.73
C VAL A 267 -16.19 6.01 -8.67
N LEU A 268 -16.19 4.76 -9.12
CA LEU A 268 -15.19 4.26 -10.08
C LEU A 268 -15.34 4.87 -11.48
N LEU A 269 -16.58 5.07 -11.95
CA LEU A 269 -16.89 5.68 -13.24
C LEU A 269 -16.59 7.19 -13.25
N GLU A 270 -16.88 7.89 -12.16
CA GLU A 270 -16.53 9.30 -11.97
C GLU A 270 -15.00 9.50 -11.94
N TYR A 271 -14.25 8.52 -11.42
CA TYR A 271 -12.79 8.49 -11.47
C TYR A 271 -12.20 8.07 -12.83
N LEU A 272 -12.95 7.35 -13.68
CA LEU A 272 -12.50 6.93 -15.02
C LEU A 272 -12.86 7.93 -16.12
N GLN A 273 -13.78 8.87 -15.85
CA GLN A 273 -14.18 9.94 -16.78
C GLN A 273 -13.45 11.28 -16.53
N ARG A 274 -12.58 11.36 -15.52
CA ARG A 274 -11.65 12.48 -15.29
C ARG A 274 -10.22 12.06 -15.62
#